data_AF-A0A6A7LEU1-F1
#
_entry.id   AF-A0A6A7LEU1-F1
#
_cell.length_a   1.000
_cell.length_b   1.000
_cell.length_c   1.000
_cell.angle_alpha   90.00
_cell.angle_beta   90.00
_cell.angle_gamma   90.00
#
_symmetry.space_group_name_H-M   'P 1'
#
loop_
_entity.id
_entity.type
_entity.pdbx_description
1 polymer ?
#
loop_
_entity_poly.entity_id
_entity_poly.type
_entity_poly.pdbx_seq_one_letter_code
_entity_poly.pdbx_strand_id
1 'polypeptide(L)'
;MTKTAVESDEAGVFDALGLAFAADPAVRWVWPDPQIYLSHFSSFAKAFGGKAFAYQSAHYVGNYCGAALWLPSNIHPDVEQLISLLQSSGSDQAKKDGLKVFKKMGSYHLN
;
A
#
# COMPACT_ATOMS: atom_id res chain seq x y z
N MET A 1 22.20 7.30 -0.84
CA MET A 1 22.32 6.14 0.05
C MET A 1 20.94 5.81 0.60
N THR A 2 20.60 4.53 0.68
CA THR A 2 19.32 4.05 1.24
C THR A 2 19.38 4.11 2.77
N LYS A 3 18.28 4.52 3.41
CA LYS A 3 18.11 4.56 4.87
C LYS A 3 16.98 3.62 5.27
N THR A 4 17.11 2.97 6.42
CA THR A 4 15.99 2.28 7.07
C THR A 4 15.09 3.32 7.73
N ALA A 5 13.80 3.26 7.42
CA ALA A 5 12.80 4.19 7.94
C ALA A 5 12.44 3.86 9.39
N VAL A 6 12.25 4.89 10.21
CA VAL A 6 11.66 4.77 11.56
C VAL A 6 10.27 5.40 11.59
N GLU A 7 9.56 5.35 12.72
CA GLU A 7 8.19 5.86 12.85
C GLU A 7 8.05 7.33 12.42
N SER A 8 9.03 8.19 12.73
CA SER A 8 9.01 9.59 12.32
C SER A 8 9.14 9.81 10.81
N ASP A 9 9.58 8.79 10.05
CA ASP A 9 9.67 8.83 8.59
C ASP A 9 8.37 8.41 7.89
N GLU A 10 7.37 7.89 8.63
CA GLU A 10 6.19 7.21 8.08
C GLU A 10 5.44 8.07 7.06
N ALA A 11 5.19 9.34 7.41
CA ALA A 11 4.49 10.27 6.52
C ALA A 11 5.25 10.47 5.19
N GLY A 12 6.55 10.76 5.26
CA GLY A 12 7.36 10.99 4.05
C GLY A 12 7.49 9.74 3.17
N VAL A 13 7.56 8.56 3.78
CA VAL A 13 7.55 7.28 3.05
C VAL A 13 6.23 7.06 2.32
N PHE A 14 5.09 7.28 2.98
CA PHE A 14 3.79 7.11 2.33
C PHE A 14 3.51 8.19 1.29
N ASP A 15 3.98 9.43 1.48
CA ASP A 15 3.89 10.49 0.47
C ASP A 15 4.71 10.13 -0.77
N ALA A 16 5.93 9.59 -0.59
CA ALA A 16 6.75 9.12 -1.71
C ALA A 16 6.06 8.00 -2.50
N LEU A 17 5.44 7.05 -1.81
CA LEU A 17 4.65 6.00 -2.45
C LEU A 17 3.41 6.58 -3.13
N GLY A 18 2.74 7.56 -2.53
CA GLY A 18 1.60 8.24 -3.13
C GLY A 18 1.97 8.93 -4.44
N LEU A 19 3.10 9.61 -4.50
CA LEU A 19 3.58 10.19 -5.75
C LEU A 19 3.94 9.11 -6.78
N ALA A 20 4.64 8.05 -6.36
CA ALA A 20 5.07 6.97 -7.25
C ALA A 20 3.91 6.19 -7.88
N PHE A 21 2.80 6.02 -7.14
CA PHE A 21 1.62 5.26 -7.58
C PHE A 21 0.45 6.16 -8.06
N ALA A 22 0.66 7.47 -8.20
CA ALA A 22 -0.38 8.42 -8.58
C ALA A 22 -1.04 8.12 -9.95
N ALA A 23 -0.31 7.44 -10.85
CA ALA A 23 -0.80 7.03 -12.17
C ALA A 23 -0.77 5.50 -12.38
N ASP A 24 -0.58 4.71 -11.31
CA ASP A 24 -0.52 3.26 -11.43
C ASP A 24 -1.88 2.67 -11.82
N PRO A 25 -1.98 1.87 -12.91
CA PRO A 25 -3.27 1.36 -13.38
C PRO A 25 -4.05 0.52 -12.36
N ALA A 26 -3.37 -0.30 -11.55
CA ALA A 26 -4.04 -1.15 -10.57
C ALA A 26 -4.60 -0.32 -9.41
N VAL A 27 -3.85 0.66 -8.94
CA VAL A 27 -4.30 1.57 -7.88
C VAL A 27 -5.39 2.52 -8.37
N ARG A 28 -5.26 3.03 -9.60
CA ARG A 28 -6.28 3.92 -10.21
C ARG A 28 -7.55 3.19 -10.63
N TRP A 29 -7.50 1.88 -10.83
CA TRP A 29 -8.70 1.07 -10.96
C TRP A 29 -9.51 1.03 -9.66
N VAL A 30 -8.84 1.04 -8.49
CA VAL A 30 -9.50 1.15 -7.19
C VAL A 30 -10.04 2.56 -6.96
N TRP A 31 -9.23 3.60 -7.18
CA TRP A 31 -9.62 4.99 -7.01
C TRP A 31 -9.39 5.81 -8.29
N PRO A 32 -10.36 5.81 -9.23
CA PRO A 32 -10.24 6.58 -10.47
C PRO A 32 -10.29 8.10 -10.25
N ASP A 33 -10.98 8.54 -9.20
CA ASP A 33 -11.07 9.95 -8.81
C ASP A 33 -9.79 10.39 -8.06
N PRO A 34 -9.16 11.51 -8.43
CA PRO A 34 -7.92 11.98 -7.80
C PRO A 34 -8.08 12.37 -6.33
N GLN A 35 -9.21 12.95 -5.91
CA GLN A 35 -9.42 13.34 -4.52
C GLN A 35 -9.63 12.12 -3.63
N ILE A 36 -10.41 11.14 -4.09
CA ILE A 36 -10.59 9.86 -3.38
C ILE A 36 -9.24 9.15 -3.23
N TYR A 37 -8.45 9.08 -4.30
CA TYR A 37 -7.11 8.50 -4.25
C TYR A 37 -6.22 9.16 -3.20
N LEU A 38 -6.08 10.49 -3.24
CA LEU A 38 -5.22 11.23 -2.29
C LEU A 38 -5.70 11.06 -0.85
N SER A 39 -7.01 10.93 -0.64
CA SER A 39 -7.60 10.75 0.70
C SER A 39 -7.38 9.35 1.29
N HIS A 40 -7.19 8.32 0.46
CA HIS A 40 -7.18 6.92 0.92
C HIS A 40 -5.87 6.17 0.68
N PHE A 41 -5.00 6.63 -0.22
CA PHE A 41 -3.80 5.88 -0.60
C PHE A 41 -2.85 5.64 0.59
N SER A 42 -2.62 6.63 1.45
CA SER A 42 -1.74 6.44 2.61
C SER A 42 -2.27 5.36 3.57
N SER A 43 -3.58 5.36 3.86
CA SER A 43 -4.22 4.30 4.66
C SER A 43 -4.07 2.93 4.00
N PHE A 44 -4.19 2.85 2.68
CA PHE A 44 -3.95 1.62 1.93
C PHE A 44 -2.49 1.16 2.01
N ALA A 45 -1.51 2.04 1.76
CA ALA A 45 -0.10 1.70 1.84
C ALA A 45 0.28 1.24 3.25
N LYS A 46 -0.29 1.87 4.29
CA LYS A 46 -0.14 1.47 5.69
C LYS A 46 -0.72 0.09 5.96
N ALA A 47 -1.95 -0.18 5.53
CA ALA A 47 -2.56 -1.51 5.70
C ALA A 47 -1.83 -2.58 4.87
N PHE A 48 -1.33 -2.24 3.69
CA PHE A 48 -0.70 -3.17 2.76
C PHE A 48 0.73 -3.55 3.18
N GLY A 49 1.56 -2.56 3.53
CA GLY A 49 3.00 -2.76 3.77
C GLY A 49 3.53 -2.11 5.06
N GLY A 50 2.70 -1.39 5.82
CA GLY A 50 3.13 -0.60 6.99
C GLY A 50 3.75 -1.43 8.11
N LYS A 51 3.50 -2.74 8.18
CA LYS A 51 4.22 -3.62 9.14
C LYS A 51 5.74 -3.60 8.92
N ALA A 52 6.24 -3.23 7.74
CA ALA A 52 7.67 -3.13 7.44
C ALA A 52 8.44 -2.20 8.41
N PHE A 53 7.81 -1.16 8.97
CA PHE A 53 8.44 -0.30 9.96
C PHE A 53 8.80 -1.07 11.25
N ALA A 54 7.88 -1.90 11.74
CA ALA A 54 8.10 -2.72 12.93
C ALA A 54 9.17 -3.80 12.72
N TYR A 55 9.37 -4.24 11.47
CA TYR A 55 10.37 -5.24 11.10
C TYR A 55 11.68 -4.63 10.54
N GLN A 56 11.85 -3.31 10.65
CA GLN A 56 13.05 -2.58 10.16
C GLN A 56 13.36 -2.85 8.67
N SER A 57 12.32 -3.10 7.89
CA SER A 57 12.36 -3.47 6.47
C SER A 57 11.63 -2.47 5.57
N ALA A 58 11.34 -1.29 6.11
CA ALA A 58 10.96 -0.10 5.37
C ALA A 58 12.21 0.72 5.05
N HIS A 59 12.35 1.16 3.81
CA HIS A 59 13.52 1.90 3.35
C HIS A 59 13.14 3.09 2.48
N TYR A 60 13.95 4.15 2.52
CA TYR A 60 13.81 5.31 1.64
C TYR A 60 15.16 5.85 1.16
N VAL A 61 15.14 6.69 0.13
CA VAL A 61 16.34 7.33 -0.44
C VAL A 61 16.19 8.85 -0.42
N GLY A 62 17.28 9.55 -0.09
CA GLY A 62 17.36 11.01 -0.18
C GLY A 62 16.33 11.71 0.71
N ASN A 63 15.66 12.72 0.14
CA ASN A 63 14.52 13.40 0.75
C ASN A 63 13.20 12.75 0.30
N TYR A 64 13.04 11.46 0.61
CA TYR A 64 11.90 10.63 0.20
C TYR A 64 11.67 10.59 -1.33
N CYS A 65 12.74 10.56 -2.14
CA CYS A 65 12.61 10.45 -3.61
C CYS A 65 12.21 9.04 -4.09
N GLY A 66 12.20 8.08 -3.18
CA GLY A 66 11.73 6.72 -3.40
C GLY A 66 11.68 5.97 -2.07
N ALA A 67 10.78 5.00 -1.98
CA ALA A 67 10.60 4.17 -0.80
C ALA A 67 10.24 2.73 -1.19
N ALA A 68 10.55 1.80 -0.29
CA ALA A 68 10.20 0.40 -0.41
C ALA A 68 9.76 -0.14 0.96
N LEU A 69 8.70 -0.95 0.96
CA LEU A 69 8.18 -1.64 2.13
C LEU A 69 8.28 -3.14 1.86
N TRP A 70 9.00 -3.87 2.69
CA TRP A 70 9.12 -5.32 2.58
C TRP A 70 8.51 -6.02 3.79
N LEU A 71 7.64 -7.00 3.57
CA LEU A 71 7.12 -7.85 4.64
C LEU A 71 7.90 -9.17 4.67
N PRO A 72 8.37 -9.64 5.84
CA PRO A 72 8.92 -10.98 5.98
C PRO A 72 7.92 -12.06 5.53
N SER A 73 8.38 -13.26 5.15
CA SER A 73 7.55 -14.32 4.54
C SER A 73 6.30 -14.70 5.34
N ASN A 74 6.37 -14.61 6.68
CA ASN A 74 5.29 -15.00 7.58
C ASN A 74 4.44 -13.81 8.05
N ILE A 75 4.70 -12.61 7.52
CA ILE A 75 4.01 -11.39 7.87
C ILE A 75 3.13 -10.98 6.70
N HIS A 76 1.83 -10.95 6.95
CA HIS A 76 0.84 -10.57 5.96
C HIS A 76 0.38 -9.12 6.14
N PRO A 77 -0.11 -8.49 5.06
CA PRO A 77 -0.85 -7.23 5.16
C PRO A 77 -1.98 -7.27 6.19
N ASP A 78 -2.45 -6.11 6.62
CA ASP A 78 -3.70 -6.00 7.36
C ASP A 78 -4.88 -6.18 6.42
N VAL A 79 -5.26 -7.45 6.20
CA VAL A 79 -6.31 -7.82 5.25
C VAL A 79 -7.66 -7.23 5.65
N GLU A 80 -7.98 -7.17 6.94
CA GLU A 80 -9.27 -6.62 7.40
C GLU A 80 -9.38 -5.12 7.08
N GLN A 81 -8.33 -4.35 7.36
CA GLN A 81 -8.27 -2.94 7.00
C GLN A 81 -8.32 -2.73 5.47
N LEU A 82 -7.62 -3.56 4.70
CA LEU A 82 -7.66 -3.49 3.23
C LEU A 82 -9.07 -3.74 2.67
N ILE A 83 -9.78 -4.73 3.19
CA ILE A 83 -11.16 -5.03 2.77
C ILE A 83 -12.08 -3.87 3.15
N SER A 84 -11.97 -3.33 4.37
CA SER A 84 -12.76 -2.19 4.82
C SER A 84 -12.54 -0.94 3.95
N LEU A 85 -11.28 -0.63 3.61
CA LEU A 85 -10.92 0.48 2.73
C LEU A 85 -11.50 0.29 1.32
N LEU A 86 -11.35 -0.91 0.75
CA LEU A 86 -11.89 -1.23 -0.57
C LEU A 86 -13.42 -1.05 -0.61
N GLN A 87 -14.13 -1.56 0.40
CA GLN A 87 -15.60 -1.49 0.45
C GLN A 87 -16.14 -0.08 0.72
N SER A 88 -15.41 0.74 1.47
CA SER A 88 -15.84 2.11 1.78
C SER A 88 -15.53 3.11 0.67
N SER A 89 -14.38 2.96 -0.01
CA SER A 89 -13.85 4.01 -0.89
C SER A 89 -13.60 3.61 -2.34
N GLY A 90 -13.58 2.31 -2.66
CA GLY A 90 -13.27 1.83 -4.01
C GLY A 90 -14.34 2.20 -5.06
N SER A 91 -13.97 2.12 -6.34
CA SER A 91 -14.93 2.14 -7.44
C SER A 91 -15.88 0.94 -7.38
N ASP A 92 -17.05 1.02 -8.03
CA ASP A 92 -18.01 -0.09 -8.07
C ASP A 92 -17.38 -1.38 -8.63
N GLN A 93 -16.55 -1.23 -9.66
CA GLN A 93 -15.81 -2.35 -10.25
C GLN A 93 -14.80 -2.95 -9.26
N ALA A 94 -14.06 -2.10 -8.56
CA ALA A 94 -13.08 -2.55 -7.56
C ALA A 94 -13.75 -3.22 -6.35
N LYS A 95 -14.91 -2.73 -5.90
CA LYS A 95 -15.69 -3.40 -4.84
C LYS A 95 -16.15 -4.79 -5.26
N LYS A 96 -16.56 -4.94 -6.52
CA LYS A 96 -17.04 -6.21 -7.08
C LYS A 96 -15.92 -7.24 -7.27
N ASP A 97 -14.75 -6.82 -7.74
CA ASP A 97 -13.70 -7.75 -8.19
C ASP A 97 -12.41 -7.70 -7.37
N GLY A 98 -12.16 -6.67 -6.56
CA GLY A 98 -10.90 -6.47 -5.83
C GLY A 98 -10.59 -7.62 -4.87
N LEU A 99 -11.60 -8.15 -4.18
CA LEU A 99 -11.43 -9.35 -3.34
C LEU A 99 -11.01 -10.59 -4.15
N LYS A 100 -11.53 -10.74 -5.38
CA LYS A 100 -11.14 -11.85 -6.26
C LYS A 100 -9.70 -11.69 -6.73
N VAL A 101 -9.27 -10.45 -7.01
CA VAL A 101 -7.89 -10.12 -7.35
C VAL A 101 -6.97 -10.47 -6.18
N PHE A 102 -7.25 -10.00 -4.96
CA PHE A 102 -6.44 -10.33 -3.78
C PHE A 102 -6.40 -11.83 -3.51
N LYS A 103 -7.53 -12.53 -3.61
CA LYS A 103 -7.59 -13.99 -3.47
C LYS A 103 -6.71 -14.69 -4.51
N LYS A 104 -6.74 -14.21 -5.76
CA LYS A 104 -5.94 -14.77 -6.85
C LYS A 104 -4.45 -14.50 -6.66
N MET A 105 -4.06 -13.29 -6.26
CA MET A 105 -2.67 -12.96 -5.89
C MET A 105 -2.18 -13.88 -4.77
N GLY A 106 -3.01 -14.07 -3.73
CA GLY A 106 -2.70 -14.95 -2.61
C GLY A 106 -2.39 -16.39 -3.02
N SER A 107 -3.03 -16.90 -4.08
CA SER A 107 -2.80 -18.27 -4.58
C SER A 107 -1.41 -18.50 -5.19
N TYR A 108 -0.62 -17.44 -5.40
CA TYR A 108 0.75 -17.53 -5.92
C TYR A 108 1.83 -17.43 -4.83
N HIS A 109 1.48 -17.28 -3.56
CA HIS A 109 2.46 -17.42 -2.48
C HIS A 109 2.86 -18.89 -2.35
N LEU A 110 4.17 -19.15 -2.35
CA LEU A 110 4.70 -20.47 -2.00
C LEU A 110 4.42 -20.69 -0.50
N ASN A 111 3.79 -21.83 -0.18
CA ASN A 111 3.58 -22.28 1.20
C ASN A 111 4.91 -22.55 1.91
#